data_AF-A0A8J4PPI0-F1
#
_entry.id   AF-A0A8J4PPI0-F1
#
_cell.length_a   1.000
_cell.length_b   1.000
_cell.length_c   1.000
_cell.angle_alpha   90.00
_cell.angle_beta   90.00
_cell.angle_gamma   90.00
#
_symmetry.space_group_name_H-M   'P 1'
#
loop_
_entity.id
_entity.type
_entity.pdbx_description
1 polymer ?
#
loop_
_entity_poly.entity_id
_entity_poly.type
_entity_poly.pdbx_seq_one_letter_code
_entity_poly.pdbx_strand_id
1 'polypeptide(L)'
;MESKKILVCGDVGGSYQQLFKRIETVNKSNAGPFQILLCVGSFFEPFTPTSQSVSVEFDDIQLPAELVKYCNGELTVPIPTYFIAYTSNDAKYIAKFTDENGSLCKNLHYLGKSGVKTLLNDINVAFLSGKVDFPVKEETNQDDLFDMTITKSEIKQVIDSSIDKRIDILLTNQWPRNILHYVEQIPNHIKHPFKKGMDGIKEVSDKIKPAYHFSKDSFYLQRLPFLNNSPLTKVTRFLSLAPVYNDKKEKYLFAMNYQPDKEIITTDATQNPFEFKQPEEQQQQQALKRQRNNNDESSGNFFFGSAGDSQYQKQQNRQQQQLRHKKNVDVNCWFCLSSPDVDSGLIVTVSSENYLAFAKGGVVENHLLIVFIEHKPSYVSLEESERNDVDNMIEILREYFNKHHDQDIVLFERNVPLKGQVSHGHLQVIPIPKNLASSVKQEFDQHADQVNIQFNEVKDINADLLHLSQDSSYFFVILPDGSKMYSLLPKDKPFDYQFGRRVIVDLLKTPEKLNWKDCVVEKEKEKLLVSGFRESFQPFFDNHKLNNDSNDNEQ
;
A
#
# COMPACT_ATOMS: atom_id res chain seq x y z
N MET A 1 -19.11 -36.61 4.32
CA MET A 1 -18.71 -36.51 2.90
C MET A 1 -17.42 -37.28 2.64
N GLU A 2 -17.23 -37.77 1.42
CA GLU A 2 -15.99 -38.43 0.97
C GLU A 2 -14.84 -37.42 0.93
N SER A 3 -13.63 -37.88 1.26
CA SER A 3 -12.43 -37.03 1.27
C SER A 3 -12.01 -36.66 -0.15
N LYS A 4 -11.76 -35.38 -0.40
CA LYS A 4 -11.40 -34.85 -1.72
C LYS A 4 -9.90 -34.60 -1.82
N LYS A 5 -9.25 -35.19 -2.81
CA LYS A 5 -7.82 -35.01 -3.05
C LYS A 5 -7.60 -33.89 -4.06
N ILE A 6 -7.12 -32.74 -3.58
CA ILE A 6 -7.00 -31.50 -4.35
C ILE A 6 -5.53 -31.06 -4.37
N LEU A 7 -5.06 -30.61 -5.54
CA LEU A 7 -3.77 -29.93 -5.69
C LEU A 7 -4.01 -28.43 -5.82
N VAL A 8 -3.10 -27.62 -5.24
CA VAL A 8 -3.06 -26.17 -5.44
C VAL A 8 -1.66 -25.74 -5.82
N CYS A 9 -1.54 -24.92 -6.87
CA CYS A 9 -0.28 -24.43 -7.39
C CYS A 9 -0.22 -22.90 -7.32
N GLY A 10 0.96 -22.35 -7.05
CA GLY A 10 1.27 -20.92 -7.25
C GLY A 10 1.41 -20.55 -8.72
N ASP A 11 2.06 -19.42 -9.00
CA ASP A 11 2.23 -18.87 -10.35
C ASP A 11 2.80 -19.91 -11.33
N VAL A 12 2.03 -20.24 -12.36
CA VAL A 12 2.44 -21.18 -13.40
C VAL A 12 3.39 -20.50 -14.39
N GLY A 13 3.08 -19.25 -14.76
CA GLY A 13 3.87 -18.39 -15.63
C GLY A 13 4.48 -19.11 -16.84
N GLY A 14 3.66 -19.85 -17.58
CA GLY A 14 4.10 -20.54 -18.81
C GLY A 14 4.84 -21.86 -18.60
N SER A 15 5.14 -22.28 -17.36
CA SER A 15 5.92 -23.48 -17.04
C SER A 15 5.08 -24.78 -17.03
N TYR A 16 4.31 -25.01 -18.10
CA TYR A 16 3.30 -26.07 -18.17
C TYR A 16 3.92 -27.47 -18.15
N GLN A 17 4.99 -27.69 -18.91
CA GLN A 17 5.59 -29.02 -18.99
C GLN A 17 6.16 -29.45 -17.64
N GLN A 18 6.79 -28.53 -16.90
CA GLN A 18 7.30 -28.79 -15.55
C GLN A 18 6.15 -29.11 -14.58
N LEU A 19 5.08 -28.31 -14.60
CA LEU A 19 3.92 -28.49 -13.74
C LEU A 19 3.22 -29.82 -14.01
N PHE A 20 2.86 -30.11 -15.26
CA PHE A 20 2.09 -31.31 -15.60
C PHE A 20 2.88 -32.61 -15.41
N LYS A 21 4.20 -32.64 -15.72
CA LYS A 21 5.05 -33.78 -15.35
C LYS A 21 5.09 -34.01 -13.84
N ARG A 22 5.16 -32.93 -13.05
CA ARG A 22 5.13 -33.03 -11.59
C ARG A 22 3.79 -33.60 -11.10
N ILE A 23 2.68 -33.16 -11.70
CA ILE A 23 1.35 -33.66 -11.37
C ILE A 23 1.21 -35.14 -11.70
N GLU A 24 1.63 -35.59 -12.87
CA GLU A 24 1.62 -37.03 -13.23
C GLU A 24 2.39 -37.87 -12.20
N THR A 25 3.55 -37.37 -11.77
CA THR A 25 4.39 -38.04 -10.76
C THR A 25 3.67 -38.14 -9.41
N VAL A 26 3.09 -37.02 -8.95
CA VAL A 26 2.37 -36.97 -7.67
C VAL A 26 1.07 -37.78 -7.72
N ASN A 27 0.40 -37.82 -8.86
CA ASN A 27 -0.83 -38.58 -9.07
C ASN A 27 -0.60 -40.09 -9.03
N LYS A 28 0.58 -40.56 -9.48
CA LYS A 28 1.01 -41.97 -9.41
C LYS A 28 1.54 -42.37 -8.03
N SER A 29 1.76 -41.41 -7.12
CA SER A 29 2.23 -41.70 -5.76
C SER A 29 1.11 -42.21 -4.85
N ASN A 30 1.46 -42.74 -3.67
CA ASN A 30 0.50 -43.18 -2.65
C ASN A 30 -0.49 -42.07 -2.21
N ALA A 31 -0.14 -40.80 -2.42
CA ALA A 31 -1.01 -39.68 -2.10
C ALA A 31 -2.14 -39.50 -3.14
N GLY A 32 -1.94 -39.93 -4.38
CA GLY A 32 -2.93 -39.84 -5.46
C GLY A 32 -3.99 -40.96 -5.42
N PRO A 33 -4.90 -41.02 -6.41
CA PRO A 33 -5.08 -40.02 -7.46
C PRO A 33 -5.73 -38.74 -6.92
N PHE A 34 -5.33 -37.58 -7.47
CA PHE A 34 -5.91 -36.27 -7.24
C PHE A 34 -7.01 -35.98 -8.25
N GLN A 35 -8.02 -35.23 -7.84
CA GLN A 35 -9.24 -35.03 -8.65
C GLN A 35 -9.19 -33.73 -9.45
N ILE A 36 -8.65 -32.65 -8.87
CA ILE A 36 -8.48 -31.35 -9.54
C ILE A 36 -7.17 -30.66 -9.14
N LEU A 37 -6.72 -29.74 -9.99
CA LEU A 37 -5.69 -28.74 -9.70
C LEU A 37 -6.31 -27.34 -9.68
N LEU A 38 -5.97 -26.53 -8.68
CA LEU A 38 -6.30 -25.11 -8.61
C LEU A 38 -5.00 -24.29 -8.74
N CYS A 39 -4.94 -23.33 -9.66
CA CYS A 39 -3.76 -22.47 -9.84
C CYS A 39 -4.07 -21.03 -9.45
N VAL A 40 -3.20 -20.43 -8.63
CA VAL A 40 -3.23 -19.00 -8.28
C VAL A 40 -2.05 -18.26 -8.90
N GLY A 41 -2.19 -16.96 -9.14
CA GLY A 41 -1.16 -16.13 -9.75
C GLY A 41 -1.26 -16.00 -11.26
N SER A 42 -0.17 -15.57 -11.89
CA SER A 42 -0.13 -15.49 -13.35
C SER A 42 0.01 -16.87 -13.97
N PHE A 43 -0.78 -17.12 -15.02
CA PHE A 43 -0.90 -18.44 -15.62
C PHE A 43 -0.10 -18.55 -16.91
N PHE A 44 -0.08 -17.51 -17.73
CA PHE A 44 0.51 -17.53 -19.07
C PHE A 44 1.96 -17.08 -19.11
N GLU A 45 2.29 -16.02 -18.38
CA GLU A 45 3.61 -15.41 -18.41
C GLU A 45 4.17 -15.28 -17.00
N PRO A 46 5.50 -15.40 -16.82
CA PRO A 46 6.12 -15.10 -15.54
C PRO A 46 5.77 -13.68 -15.09
N PHE A 47 5.43 -13.51 -13.81
CA PHE A 47 5.24 -12.19 -13.27
C PHE A 47 6.59 -11.46 -13.18
N THR A 48 6.79 -10.41 -13.97
CA THR A 48 7.95 -9.52 -13.87
C THR A 48 7.59 -8.29 -13.04
N PRO A 49 8.25 -8.04 -11.90
CA PRO A 49 7.97 -6.89 -11.04
C PRO A 49 8.41 -5.54 -11.63
N THR A 50 9.27 -5.55 -12.66
CA THR A 50 9.61 -4.37 -13.45
C THR A 50 8.49 -4.07 -14.45
N SER A 51 8.09 -2.80 -14.55
CA SER A 51 7.07 -2.20 -15.44
C SER A 51 7.28 -2.43 -16.94
N GLN A 52 8.18 -3.34 -17.33
CA GLN A 52 8.40 -3.85 -18.67
C GLN A 52 7.79 -5.25 -18.81
N SER A 53 6.58 -5.49 -18.31
CA SER A 53 5.76 -6.49 -18.98
C SER A 53 5.57 -5.95 -20.39
N VAL A 54 6.27 -6.53 -21.37
CA VAL A 54 6.08 -6.19 -22.78
C VAL A 54 4.60 -6.45 -23.04
N SER A 55 3.81 -5.38 -23.11
CA SER A 55 2.39 -5.48 -23.40
C SER A 55 2.29 -5.90 -24.84
N VAL A 56 2.11 -7.20 -25.07
CA VAL A 56 1.88 -7.72 -26.41
C VAL A 56 0.54 -7.16 -26.88
N GLU A 57 0.51 -6.59 -28.08
CA GLU A 57 -0.73 -6.14 -28.69
C GLU A 57 -1.70 -7.31 -28.80
N PHE A 58 -3.00 -7.05 -28.59
CA PHE A 58 -3.99 -8.13 -28.54
C PHE A 58 -4.07 -8.93 -29.85
N ASP A 59 -3.89 -8.27 -30.99
CA ASP A 59 -3.91 -8.92 -32.30
C ASP A 59 -2.71 -9.86 -32.50
N ASP A 60 -1.56 -9.52 -31.91
CA ASP A 60 -0.30 -10.26 -32.03
C ASP A 60 -0.13 -11.35 -30.96
N ILE A 61 -1.00 -11.40 -29.94
CA ILE A 61 -0.86 -12.40 -28.87
C ILE A 61 -1.07 -13.82 -29.40
N GLN A 62 -0.11 -14.71 -29.12
CA GLN A 62 -0.09 -16.10 -29.54
C GLN A 62 0.06 -17.01 -28.32
N LEU A 63 -0.66 -18.15 -28.30
CA LEU A 63 -0.53 -19.14 -27.23
C LEU A 63 0.94 -19.52 -27.02
N PRO A 64 1.42 -19.61 -25.76
CA PRO A 64 2.76 -20.06 -25.47
C PRO A 64 3.05 -21.43 -26.11
N ALA A 65 4.23 -21.61 -26.69
CA ALA A 65 4.58 -22.81 -27.45
C ALA A 65 4.42 -24.11 -26.65
N GLU A 66 4.69 -24.07 -25.34
CA GLU A 66 4.44 -25.20 -24.44
C GLU A 66 2.95 -25.54 -24.34
N LEU A 67 2.07 -24.53 -24.29
CA LEU A 67 0.64 -24.71 -24.12
C LEU A 67 -0.05 -25.18 -25.40
N VAL A 68 0.44 -24.77 -26.57
CA VAL A 68 -0.08 -25.19 -27.88
C VAL A 68 -0.17 -26.71 -27.98
N LYS A 69 0.84 -27.43 -27.49
CA LYS A 69 0.88 -28.90 -27.49
C LYS A 69 -0.23 -29.54 -26.66
N TYR A 70 -0.70 -28.85 -25.62
CA TYR A 70 -1.84 -29.33 -24.83
C TYR A 70 -3.16 -28.97 -25.48
N CYS A 71 -3.26 -27.77 -26.05
CA CYS A 71 -4.47 -27.29 -26.74
C CYS A 71 -4.78 -28.07 -28.03
N ASN A 72 -3.76 -28.49 -28.78
CA ASN A 72 -3.94 -29.27 -30.00
C ASN A 72 -4.05 -30.79 -29.76
N GLY A 73 -3.86 -31.25 -28.51
CA GLY A 73 -3.98 -32.64 -28.11
C GLY A 73 -2.73 -33.51 -28.31
N GLU A 74 -1.57 -32.94 -28.67
CA GLU A 74 -0.30 -33.67 -28.67
C GLU A 74 0.10 -34.16 -27.27
N LEU A 75 -0.21 -33.36 -26.25
CA LEU A 75 -0.02 -33.66 -24.83
C LEU A 75 -1.36 -33.54 -24.11
N THR A 76 -1.52 -34.30 -23.02
CA THR A 76 -2.74 -34.30 -22.22
C THR A 76 -2.52 -33.58 -20.90
N VAL A 77 -3.43 -32.68 -20.54
CA VAL A 77 -3.49 -32.11 -19.19
C VAL A 77 -3.92 -33.23 -18.22
N PRO A 78 -3.09 -33.61 -17.23
CA PRO A 78 -3.26 -34.88 -16.49
C PRO A 78 -4.54 -34.99 -15.66
N ILE A 79 -5.02 -33.88 -15.11
CA ILE A 79 -6.24 -33.77 -14.30
C ILE A 79 -6.95 -32.45 -14.59
N PRO A 80 -8.27 -32.34 -14.37
CA PRO A 80 -8.98 -31.07 -14.48
C PRO A 80 -8.27 -29.95 -13.70
N THR A 81 -7.88 -28.92 -14.41
CA THR A 81 -7.09 -27.79 -13.93
C THR A 81 -7.90 -26.52 -14.05
N TYR A 82 -8.06 -25.82 -12.93
CA TYR A 82 -8.75 -24.54 -12.84
C TYR A 82 -7.77 -23.46 -12.42
N PHE A 83 -7.83 -22.29 -13.05
CA PHE A 83 -6.92 -21.18 -12.72
C PHE A 83 -7.67 -19.85 -12.56
N ILE A 84 -7.09 -18.96 -11.76
CA ILE A 84 -7.40 -17.54 -11.74
C ILE A 84 -6.35 -16.76 -12.55
N ALA A 85 -6.71 -15.57 -13.02
CA ALA A 85 -5.82 -14.70 -13.78
C ALA A 85 -5.26 -13.60 -12.88
N TYR A 86 -4.12 -13.00 -13.23
CA TYR A 86 -3.54 -11.89 -12.44
C TYR A 86 -3.27 -10.63 -13.26
N THR A 87 -2.73 -10.79 -14.47
CA THR A 87 -2.22 -9.69 -15.30
C THR A 87 -3.14 -9.34 -16.46
N SER A 88 -2.99 -8.13 -17.03
CA SER A 88 -3.70 -7.76 -18.26
C SER A 88 -3.33 -8.66 -19.45
N ASN A 89 -2.10 -9.18 -19.50
CA ASN A 89 -1.72 -10.18 -20.50
C ASN A 89 -2.49 -11.49 -20.31
N ASP A 90 -2.65 -11.99 -19.07
CA ASP A 90 -3.52 -13.14 -18.80
C ASP A 90 -4.95 -12.90 -19.34
N ALA A 91 -5.50 -11.69 -19.15
CA ALA A 91 -6.82 -11.33 -19.68
C ALA A 91 -6.88 -11.36 -21.21
N LYS A 92 -5.84 -10.90 -21.91
CA LYS A 92 -5.74 -11.00 -23.38
C LYS A 92 -5.72 -12.45 -23.86
N TYR A 93 -4.93 -13.31 -23.21
CA TYR A 93 -4.92 -14.74 -23.54
C TYR A 93 -6.30 -15.38 -23.33
N ILE A 94 -6.95 -15.06 -22.22
CA ILE A 94 -8.29 -15.57 -21.90
C ILE A 94 -9.29 -15.12 -22.95
N ALA A 95 -9.34 -13.82 -23.26
CA ALA A 95 -10.27 -13.26 -24.22
C ALA A 95 -10.10 -13.85 -25.63
N LYS A 96 -8.88 -14.20 -26.03
CA LYS A 96 -8.60 -14.74 -27.38
C LYS A 96 -8.76 -16.25 -27.50
N PHE A 97 -8.46 -17.00 -26.43
CA PHE A 97 -8.29 -18.46 -26.54
C PHE A 97 -9.27 -19.28 -25.70
N THR A 98 -10.04 -18.68 -24.78
CA THR A 98 -11.08 -19.42 -24.03
C THR A 98 -12.43 -19.39 -24.73
N ASP A 99 -13.21 -20.46 -24.55
CA ASP A 99 -14.61 -20.48 -24.96
C ASP A 99 -15.52 -19.74 -23.97
N GLU A 100 -16.82 -19.69 -24.27
CA GLU A 100 -17.85 -19.06 -23.44
C GLU A 100 -17.95 -19.63 -22.01
N ASN A 101 -17.45 -20.85 -21.79
CA ASN A 101 -17.45 -21.53 -20.50
C ASN A 101 -16.11 -21.35 -19.75
N GLY A 102 -15.19 -20.56 -20.31
CA GLY A 102 -13.84 -20.36 -19.79
C GLY A 102 -12.92 -21.55 -20.04
N SER A 103 -13.29 -22.50 -20.90
CA SER A 103 -12.43 -23.63 -21.27
C SER A 103 -11.38 -23.19 -22.27
N LEU A 104 -10.11 -23.39 -21.94
CA LEU A 104 -8.98 -23.11 -22.83
C LEU A 104 -8.65 -24.32 -23.72
N CYS A 105 -8.67 -25.51 -23.12
CA CYS A 105 -8.59 -26.80 -23.80
C CYS A 105 -9.10 -27.90 -22.88
N LYS A 106 -9.01 -29.16 -23.30
CA LYS A 106 -9.49 -30.29 -22.50
C LYS A 106 -8.80 -30.31 -21.13
N ASN A 107 -9.60 -30.33 -20.06
CA ASN A 107 -9.18 -30.32 -18.67
C ASN A 107 -8.48 -29.03 -18.21
N LEU A 108 -8.60 -27.91 -18.93
CA LEU A 108 -7.99 -26.64 -18.52
C LEU A 108 -8.97 -25.46 -18.63
N HIS A 109 -9.32 -24.88 -17.49
CA HIS A 109 -10.45 -23.95 -17.37
C HIS A 109 -10.08 -22.71 -16.55
N TYR A 110 -10.43 -21.53 -17.05
CA TYR A 110 -10.45 -20.29 -16.30
C TYR A 110 -11.69 -20.26 -15.40
N LEU A 111 -11.53 -19.84 -14.13
CA LEU A 111 -12.65 -19.77 -13.19
C LEU A 111 -13.57 -18.57 -13.44
N GLY A 112 -13.04 -17.49 -14.02
CA GLY A 112 -13.73 -16.21 -14.18
C GLY A 112 -13.06 -15.08 -13.39
N LYS A 113 -13.57 -13.86 -13.54
CA LYS A 113 -12.99 -12.67 -12.89
C LYS A 113 -13.18 -12.69 -11.37
N SER A 114 -14.39 -12.93 -10.91
CA SER A 114 -14.74 -13.02 -9.49
C SER A 114 -15.97 -13.90 -9.32
N GLY A 115 -16.04 -14.66 -8.22
CA GLY A 115 -17.26 -15.42 -7.91
C GLY A 115 -17.03 -16.61 -6.99
N VAL A 116 -18.05 -17.47 -6.93
CA VAL A 116 -18.05 -18.73 -6.19
C VAL A 116 -18.51 -19.85 -7.12
N LYS A 117 -17.70 -20.91 -7.25
CA LYS A 117 -18.00 -22.08 -8.07
C LYS A 117 -17.94 -23.35 -7.21
N THR A 118 -18.97 -24.18 -7.31
CA THR A 118 -18.97 -25.49 -6.65
C THR A 118 -18.28 -26.50 -7.56
N LEU A 119 -17.15 -27.03 -7.10
CA LEU A 119 -16.36 -28.06 -7.79
C LEU A 119 -16.50 -29.39 -7.02
N LEU A 120 -16.22 -30.51 -7.68
CA LEU A 120 -16.30 -31.85 -7.07
C LEU A 120 -17.66 -32.16 -6.42
N ASN A 121 -18.72 -31.49 -6.91
CA ASN A 121 -20.12 -31.48 -6.44
C ASN A 121 -20.41 -30.78 -5.11
N ASP A 122 -19.43 -30.68 -4.20
CA ASP A 122 -19.65 -30.24 -2.81
C ASP A 122 -18.57 -29.28 -2.28
N ILE A 123 -17.56 -28.91 -3.08
CA ILE A 123 -16.48 -27.99 -2.68
C ILE A 123 -16.74 -26.61 -3.23
N ASN A 124 -17.08 -25.65 -2.37
CA ASN A 124 -17.29 -24.27 -2.78
C ASN A 124 -15.97 -23.51 -2.84
N VAL A 125 -15.57 -23.13 -4.06
CA VAL A 125 -14.36 -22.37 -4.34
C VAL A 125 -14.72 -20.93 -4.66
N ALA A 126 -14.39 -20.02 -3.76
CA ALA A 126 -14.43 -18.58 -4.00
C ALA A 126 -13.12 -18.11 -4.66
N PHE A 127 -13.19 -17.14 -5.56
CA PHE A 127 -12.00 -16.67 -6.27
C PHE A 127 -12.08 -15.20 -6.67
N LEU A 128 -10.91 -14.57 -6.74
CA LEU A 128 -10.69 -13.22 -7.25
C LEU A 128 -9.47 -13.21 -8.19
N SER A 129 -9.74 -13.10 -9.49
CA SER A 129 -8.75 -12.94 -10.53
C SER A 129 -8.37 -11.47 -10.69
N GLY A 130 -7.09 -11.16 -10.66
CA GLY A 130 -6.57 -9.81 -10.79
C GLY A 130 -5.93 -9.28 -9.51
N LYS A 131 -5.87 -7.94 -9.41
CA LYS A 131 -5.28 -7.21 -8.29
C LYS A 131 -6.26 -6.22 -7.68
N VAL A 132 -6.30 -6.14 -6.37
CA VAL A 132 -6.89 -5.04 -5.62
C VAL A 132 -5.85 -3.93 -5.54
N ASP A 133 -6.25 -2.72 -5.90
CA ASP A 133 -5.45 -1.50 -5.72
C ASP A 133 -5.71 -0.87 -4.34
N PHE A 134 -4.85 0.06 -3.92
CA PHE A 134 -5.06 0.88 -2.74
C PHE A 134 -5.17 2.37 -3.17
N PRO A 135 -6.29 3.05 -2.87
CA PRO A 135 -7.53 2.51 -2.31
C PRO A 135 -8.24 1.57 -3.29
N VAL A 136 -9.15 0.72 -2.78
CA VAL A 136 -9.97 -0.17 -3.62
C VAL A 136 -10.83 0.67 -4.56
N LYS A 137 -10.69 0.45 -5.88
CA LYS A 137 -11.41 1.20 -6.90
C LYS A 137 -12.91 0.85 -6.93
N GLU A 138 -13.74 1.83 -7.28
CA GLU A 138 -15.19 1.65 -7.47
C GLU A 138 -15.49 1.04 -8.85
N GLU A 139 -14.75 1.45 -9.87
CA GLU A 139 -14.95 1.08 -11.28
C GLU A 139 -13.63 0.64 -11.90
N THR A 140 -13.70 -0.25 -12.89
CA THR A 140 -12.58 -0.63 -13.75
C THR A 140 -12.27 0.48 -14.75
N ASN A 141 -11.05 0.51 -15.28
CA ASN A 141 -10.70 1.44 -16.34
C ASN A 141 -11.50 1.10 -17.62
N GLN A 142 -12.43 1.99 -18.02
CA GLN A 142 -13.28 1.76 -19.20
C GLN A 142 -12.47 1.80 -20.51
N ASP A 143 -11.31 2.45 -20.51
CA ASP A 143 -10.43 2.56 -21.68
C ASP A 143 -9.51 1.34 -21.83
N ASP A 144 -9.41 0.46 -20.82
CA ASP A 144 -8.62 -0.77 -20.86
C ASP A 144 -9.52 -2.00 -20.74
N LEU A 145 -9.84 -2.60 -21.89
CA LEU A 145 -10.65 -3.82 -22.00
C LEU A 145 -10.06 -5.02 -21.26
N PHE A 146 -8.77 -4.98 -20.92
CA PHE A 146 -8.03 -6.06 -20.28
C PHE A 146 -7.65 -5.71 -18.83
N ASP A 147 -8.30 -4.70 -18.24
CA ASP A 147 -8.07 -4.32 -16.85
C ASP A 147 -8.47 -5.44 -15.88
N MET A 148 -7.47 -5.99 -15.21
CA MET A 148 -7.60 -7.00 -14.15
C MET A 148 -7.63 -6.37 -12.76
N THR A 149 -8.02 -5.11 -12.63
CA THR A 149 -8.28 -4.52 -11.32
C THR A 149 -9.58 -5.08 -10.73
N ILE A 150 -9.51 -5.48 -9.46
CA ILE A 150 -10.63 -5.90 -8.63
C ILE A 150 -11.27 -4.67 -7.96
N THR A 151 -12.56 -4.48 -8.19
CA THR A 151 -13.33 -3.35 -7.65
C THR A 151 -14.11 -3.73 -6.39
N LYS A 152 -14.69 -2.72 -5.73
CA LYS A 152 -15.61 -2.94 -4.60
C LYS A 152 -16.85 -3.74 -4.98
N SER A 153 -17.36 -3.60 -6.20
CA SER A 153 -18.55 -4.36 -6.64
C SER A 153 -18.25 -5.85 -6.76
N GLU A 154 -17.05 -6.21 -7.24
CA GLU A 154 -16.61 -7.62 -7.36
C GLU A 154 -16.31 -8.24 -5.99
N ILE A 155 -15.69 -7.47 -5.08
CA ILE A 155 -15.53 -7.87 -3.67
C ILE A 155 -16.89 -8.15 -3.03
N LYS A 156 -17.82 -7.21 -3.17
CA LYS A 156 -19.18 -7.35 -2.65
C LYS A 156 -19.90 -8.55 -3.26
N GLN A 157 -19.79 -8.76 -4.58
CA GLN A 157 -20.39 -9.89 -5.27
C GLN A 157 -19.91 -11.23 -4.71
N VAL A 158 -18.60 -11.38 -4.43
CA VAL A 158 -18.06 -12.62 -3.85
C VAL A 158 -18.58 -12.82 -2.43
N ILE A 159 -18.64 -11.76 -1.62
CA ILE A 159 -19.17 -11.82 -0.26
C ILE A 159 -20.65 -12.21 -0.28
N ASP A 160 -21.47 -11.52 -1.09
CA ASP A 160 -22.91 -11.75 -1.21
C ASP A 160 -23.20 -13.17 -1.71
N SER A 161 -22.41 -13.66 -2.67
CA SER A 161 -22.52 -15.04 -3.20
C SER A 161 -22.13 -16.12 -2.18
N SER A 162 -21.51 -15.72 -1.07
CA SER A 162 -21.01 -16.62 -0.02
C SER A 162 -21.90 -16.64 1.24
N ILE A 163 -22.90 -15.78 1.36
CA ILE A 163 -23.70 -15.61 2.61
C ILE A 163 -24.29 -16.94 3.11
N ASP A 164 -24.89 -17.72 2.21
CA ASP A 164 -25.59 -18.96 2.55
C ASP A 164 -24.74 -20.21 2.30
N LYS A 165 -23.44 -20.04 2.05
CA LYS A 165 -22.55 -21.14 1.66
C LYS A 165 -21.31 -21.16 2.55
N ARG A 166 -20.97 -22.36 3.02
CA ARG A 166 -19.61 -22.58 3.52
C ARG A 166 -18.64 -22.47 2.36
N ILE A 167 -17.64 -21.59 2.47
CA ILE A 167 -16.54 -21.50 1.51
C ILE A 167 -15.40 -22.41 1.97
N ASP A 168 -15.08 -23.40 1.15
CA ASP A 168 -14.02 -24.36 1.44
C ASP A 168 -12.65 -23.82 1.07
N ILE A 169 -12.56 -23.18 -0.10
CA ILE A 169 -11.30 -22.68 -0.66
C ILE A 169 -11.53 -21.26 -1.19
N LEU A 170 -10.71 -20.33 -0.77
CA LEU A 170 -10.58 -18.99 -1.35
C LEU A 170 -9.26 -18.89 -2.13
N LEU A 171 -9.34 -18.45 -3.39
CA LEU A 171 -8.20 -18.22 -4.27
C LEU A 171 -8.02 -16.72 -4.54
N THR A 172 -6.84 -16.18 -4.23
CA THR A 172 -6.50 -14.77 -4.48
C THR A 172 -5.07 -14.62 -4.99
N ASN A 173 -4.76 -13.52 -5.70
CA ASN A 173 -3.39 -13.26 -6.16
C ASN A 173 -2.56 -12.38 -5.22
N GLN A 174 -3.20 -11.78 -4.21
CA GLN A 174 -2.58 -10.90 -3.22
C GLN A 174 -3.00 -11.35 -1.83
N TRP A 175 -2.16 -11.08 -0.84
CA TRP A 175 -2.43 -11.48 0.53
C TRP A 175 -3.51 -10.59 1.15
N PRO A 176 -4.30 -11.09 2.11
CA PRO A 176 -5.08 -10.22 2.98
C PRO A 176 -4.15 -9.40 3.88
N ARG A 177 -4.38 -8.08 3.98
CA ARG A 177 -3.64 -7.24 4.93
C ARG A 177 -3.81 -7.78 6.36
N ASN A 178 -2.77 -7.62 7.19
CA ASN A 178 -2.75 -8.05 8.58
C ASN A 178 -2.78 -9.57 8.82
N ILE A 179 -2.66 -10.39 7.77
CA ILE A 179 -2.72 -11.86 7.90
C ILE A 179 -1.66 -12.44 8.85
N LEU A 180 -0.56 -11.71 9.08
CA LEU A 180 0.52 -12.12 9.99
C LEU A 180 0.32 -11.64 11.44
N HIS A 181 -0.80 -11.01 11.78
CA HIS A 181 -1.13 -10.74 13.19
C HIS A 181 -1.22 -12.04 14.01
N TYR A 182 -0.79 -11.94 15.27
CA TYR A 182 -0.71 -13.04 16.22
C TYR A 182 0.18 -14.21 15.79
N VAL A 183 1.10 -13.97 14.84
CA VAL A 183 2.15 -14.92 14.46
C VAL A 183 3.43 -14.51 15.17
N GLU A 184 3.92 -15.36 16.08
CA GLU A 184 5.11 -15.07 16.89
C GLU A 184 6.40 -15.10 16.05
N GLN A 185 6.50 -16.04 15.11
CA GLN A 185 7.70 -16.26 14.29
C GLN A 185 7.42 -15.92 12.84
N ILE A 186 7.71 -14.68 12.47
CA ILE A 186 7.57 -14.20 11.09
C ILE A 186 8.92 -14.33 10.38
N PRO A 187 8.99 -14.92 9.17
CA PRO A 187 10.24 -15.02 8.44
C PRO A 187 10.88 -13.65 8.15
N ASN A 188 12.17 -13.51 8.46
CA ASN A 188 12.92 -12.25 8.35
C ASN A 188 12.94 -11.62 6.95
N HIS A 189 12.72 -12.42 5.89
CA HIS A 189 12.67 -11.91 4.52
C HIS A 189 11.36 -11.13 4.23
N ILE A 190 10.35 -11.24 5.10
CA ILE A 190 9.09 -10.50 4.98
C ILE A 190 9.27 -9.12 5.62
N LYS A 191 9.58 -8.12 4.80
CA LYS A 191 9.63 -6.72 5.24
C LYS A 191 8.22 -6.20 5.53
N HIS A 192 8.06 -5.46 6.62
CA HIS A 192 6.78 -4.87 7.08
C HIS A 192 5.60 -5.87 7.07
N PRO A 193 5.67 -6.95 7.86
CA PRO A 193 4.74 -8.08 7.75
C PRO A 193 3.26 -7.71 7.96
N PHE A 194 2.98 -6.71 8.79
CA PHE A 194 1.62 -6.23 9.05
C PHE A 194 1.08 -5.32 7.92
N LYS A 195 1.97 -4.67 7.16
CA LYS A 195 1.60 -3.89 5.97
C LYS A 195 1.53 -4.74 4.69
N LYS A 196 1.93 -6.02 4.73
CA LYS A 196 1.85 -6.92 3.57
C LYS A 196 0.40 -7.29 3.27
N GLY A 197 0.03 -7.25 1.99
CA GLY A 197 -1.31 -7.57 1.52
C GLY A 197 -2.22 -6.35 1.34
N MET A 198 -3.49 -6.61 1.02
CA MET A 198 -4.48 -5.60 0.64
C MET A 198 -5.72 -5.65 1.52
N ASP A 199 -6.33 -4.50 1.79
CA ASP A 199 -7.54 -4.38 2.62
C ASP A 199 -8.78 -5.00 1.95
N GLY A 200 -8.93 -4.87 0.63
CA GLY A 200 -10.04 -5.53 -0.07
C GLY A 200 -9.97 -7.05 0.01
N ILE A 201 -8.76 -7.63 0.02
CA ILE A 201 -8.59 -9.08 0.23
C ILE A 201 -8.83 -9.47 1.69
N LYS A 202 -8.41 -8.62 2.64
CA LYS A 202 -8.72 -8.77 4.06
C LYS A 202 -10.23 -8.80 4.28
N GLU A 203 -10.98 -7.86 3.69
CA GLU A 203 -12.44 -7.78 3.79
C GLU A 203 -13.10 -9.08 3.33
N VAL A 204 -12.71 -9.59 2.16
CA VAL A 204 -13.25 -10.86 1.63
C VAL A 204 -12.92 -12.02 2.56
N SER A 205 -11.65 -12.16 2.96
CA SER A 205 -11.22 -13.26 3.82
C SER A 205 -11.90 -13.23 5.20
N ASP A 206 -12.09 -12.04 5.78
CA ASP A 206 -12.73 -11.86 7.07
C ASP A 206 -14.25 -12.06 7.00
N LYS A 207 -14.91 -11.64 5.92
CA LYS A 207 -16.36 -11.81 5.76
C LYS A 207 -16.74 -13.25 5.45
N ILE A 208 -16.08 -13.90 4.49
CA ILE A 208 -16.45 -15.24 4.03
C ILE A 208 -15.87 -16.37 4.88
N LYS A 209 -14.78 -16.10 5.63
CA LYS A 209 -14.14 -17.04 6.58
C LYS A 209 -13.90 -18.43 5.96
N PRO A 210 -13.07 -18.53 4.91
CA PRO A 210 -12.91 -19.78 4.15
C PRO A 210 -12.13 -20.83 4.94
N ALA A 211 -12.35 -22.13 4.71
CA ALA A 211 -11.57 -23.17 5.40
C ALA A 211 -10.08 -23.15 5.00
N TYR A 212 -9.80 -22.81 3.74
CA TYR A 212 -8.47 -22.54 3.21
C TYR A 212 -8.47 -21.24 2.40
N HIS A 213 -7.42 -20.43 2.57
CA HIS A 213 -7.14 -19.27 1.73
C HIS A 213 -5.77 -19.46 1.09
N PHE A 214 -5.75 -19.69 -0.23
CA PHE A 214 -4.53 -19.79 -1.02
C PHE A 214 -4.27 -18.48 -1.74
N SER A 215 -3.05 -17.99 -1.59
CA SER A 215 -2.49 -16.86 -2.32
C SER A 215 -1.14 -17.22 -2.92
N LYS A 216 -0.48 -16.24 -3.52
CA LYS A 216 0.85 -16.39 -4.11
C LYS A 216 1.81 -15.31 -3.66
N ASP A 217 3.10 -15.63 -3.72
CA ASP A 217 4.22 -14.69 -3.58
C ASP A 217 5.46 -15.30 -4.24
N SER A 218 6.58 -14.58 -4.21
CA SER A 218 7.90 -15.05 -4.62
C SER A 218 8.48 -16.18 -3.75
N PHE A 219 7.86 -16.51 -2.62
CA PHE A 219 8.29 -17.52 -1.66
C PHE A 219 7.10 -18.30 -1.08
N TYR A 220 7.38 -19.47 -0.51
CA TYR A 220 6.37 -20.26 0.20
C TYR A 220 6.18 -19.73 1.62
N LEU A 221 4.92 -19.55 2.03
CA LEU A 221 4.56 -19.35 3.42
C LEU A 221 3.36 -20.23 3.77
N GLN A 222 3.45 -20.93 4.89
CA GLN A 222 2.31 -21.54 5.55
C GLN A 222 2.16 -20.94 6.93
N ARG A 223 1.05 -20.24 7.14
CA ARG A 223 0.71 -19.69 8.45
C ARG A 223 0.13 -20.80 9.33
N LEU A 224 0.33 -20.71 10.65
CA LEU A 224 -0.50 -21.45 11.60
C LEU A 224 -2.00 -21.16 11.32
N PRO A 225 -2.90 -22.12 11.55
CA PRO A 225 -4.33 -21.88 11.41
C PRO A 225 -4.80 -20.77 12.35
N PHE A 226 -5.88 -20.07 12.00
CA PHE A 226 -6.55 -19.15 12.93
C PHE A 226 -8.02 -19.51 13.12
N LEU A 227 -8.52 -19.19 14.31
CA LEU A 227 -9.91 -19.38 14.68
C LEU A 227 -10.80 -18.34 14.01
N ASN A 228 -12.00 -18.75 13.65
CA ASN A 228 -13.04 -17.90 13.10
C ASN A 228 -14.24 -17.90 14.05
N ASN A 229 -14.85 -16.74 14.26
CA ASN A 229 -16.18 -16.68 14.85
C ASN A 229 -17.25 -16.96 13.77
N SER A 230 -17.41 -18.22 13.36
CA SER A 230 -18.41 -18.65 12.38
C SER A 230 -18.92 -20.07 12.67
N PRO A 231 -20.24 -20.31 12.54
CA PRO A 231 -20.81 -21.64 12.70
C PRO A 231 -20.44 -22.59 11.56
N LEU A 232 -20.16 -22.07 10.36
CA LEU A 232 -19.87 -22.87 9.16
C LEU A 232 -18.40 -23.29 9.07
N THR A 233 -17.50 -22.38 9.42
CA THR A 233 -16.05 -22.61 9.31
C THR A 233 -15.37 -22.14 10.59
N LYS A 234 -14.94 -23.08 11.43
CA LYS A 234 -14.27 -22.77 12.72
C LYS A 234 -12.82 -22.31 12.57
N VAL A 235 -12.14 -22.71 11.50
CA VAL A 235 -10.70 -22.47 11.31
C VAL A 235 -10.41 -22.15 9.85
N THR A 236 -9.58 -21.12 9.63
CA THR A 236 -8.99 -20.80 8.32
C THR A 236 -7.52 -21.20 8.30
N ARG A 237 -7.07 -21.81 7.20
CA ARG A 237 -5.66 -22.08 6.91
C ARG A 237 -5.18 -21.20 5.76
N PHE A 238 -4.20 -20.34 6.01
CA PHE A 238 -3.62 -19.47 5.00
C PHE A 238 -2.30 -20.02 4.46
N LEU A 239 -2.18 -20.10 3.14
CA LEU A 239 -0.96 -20.50 2.44
C LEU A 239 -0.67 -19.55 1.28
N SER A 240 0.60 -19.17 1.14
CA SER A 240 1.13 -18.51 -0.03
C SER A 240 2.09 -19.45 -0.75
N LEU A 241 1.87 -19.68 -2.05
CA LEU A 241 2.68 -20.58 -2.86
C LEU A 241 3.68 -19.80 -3.71
N ALA A 242 4.87 -20.37 -3.89
CA ALA A 242 5.90 -19.84 -4.77
C ALA A 242 5.59 -20.12 -6.26
N PRO A 243 6.26 -19.45 -7.21
CA PRO A 243 6.13 -19.75 -8.64
C PRO A 243 6.70 -21.11 -9.03
N VAL A 244 6.20 -21.74 -10.10
CA VAL A 244 6.75 -23.01 -10.62
C VAL A 244 8.21 -22.85 -11.08
N TYR A 245 8.53 -21.72 -11.70
CA TYR A 245 9.83 -21.35 -12.27
C TYR A 245 10.77 -20.72 -11.23
N ASN A 246 10.67 -21.11 -9.96
CA ASN A 246 11.50 -20.52 -8.91
C ASN A 246 12.86 -21.23 -8.77
N ASP A 247 13.95 -20.45 -8.74
CA ASP A 247 15.32 -20.98 -8.61
C ASP A 247 15.63 -21.51 -7.21
N LYS A 248 14.86 -21.05 -6.20
CA LYS A 248 15.07 -21.36 -4.78
C LYS A 248 14.50 -22.71 -4.36
N LYS A 249 13.84 -23.44 -5.26
CA LYS A 249 13.12 -24.70 -5.00
C LYS A 249 12.11 -24.58 -3.85
N GLU A 250 11.57 -23.38 -3.67
CA GLU A 250 10.46 -23.08 -2.78
C GLU A 250 9.22 -23.90 -3.17
N LYS A 251 8.39 -24.22 -2.19
CA LYS A 251 7.21 -25.06 -2.41
C LYS A 251 6.16 -24.29 -3.21
N TYR A 252 6.00 -24.66 -4.47
CA TYR A 252 5.00 -24.10 -5.39
C TYR A 252 3.72 -24.96 -5.51
N LEU A 253 3.77 -26.23 -5.10
CA LEU A 253 2.66 -27.17 -5.20
C LEU A 253 2.27 -27.69 -3.81
N PHE A 254 1.00 -27.54 -3.46
CA PHE A 254 0.40 -28.04 -2.23
C PHE A 254 -0.61 -29.15 -2.54
N ALA A 255 -0.47 -30.28 -1.83
CA ALA A 255 -1.39 -31.39 -1.93
C ALA A 255 -2.22 -31.48 -0.65
N MET A 256 -3.55 -31.54 -0.79
CA MET A 256 -4.45 -31.67 0.34
C MET A 256 -5.42 -32.83 0.15
N ASN A 257 -5.74 -33.47 1.27
CA ASN A 257 -6.85 -34.40 1.38
C ASN A 257 -7.91 -33.74 2.25
N TYR A 258 -8.86 -33.07 1.62
CA TYR A 258 -9.81 -32.18 2.28
C TYR A 258 -11.15 -32.87 2.53
N GLN A 259 -11.64 -32.73 3.75
CA GLN A 259 -12.94 -33.25 4.16
C GLN A 259 -13.66 -32.14 4.95
N PRO A 260 -14.72 -31.54 4.39
CA PRO A 260 -15.38 -30.39 5.01
C PRO A 260 -15.80 -30.66 6.46
N ASP A 261 -16.48 -31.77 6.74
CA ASP A 261 -17.11 -32.02 8.05
C ASP A 261 -16.19 -32.71 9.07
N LYS A 262 -14.91 -32.89 8.73
CA LYS A 262 -13.97 -33.54 9.64
C LYS A 262 -13.73 -32.63 10.83
N GLU A 263 -13.81 -33.18 12.05
CA GLU A 263 -13.46 -32.44 13.27
C GLU A 263 -12.05 -31.85 13.15
N ILE A 264 -11.96 -30.55 13.41
CA ILE A 264 -10.72 -29.79 13.34
C ILE A 264 -10.23 -29.62 14.78
N ILE A 265 -9.01 -30.13 15.04
CA ILE A 265 -8.31 -29.85 16.29
C ILE A 265 -7.90 -28.38 16.28
N THR A 266 -8.33 -27.63 17.29
CA THR A 266 -8.12 -26.18 17.40
C THR A 266 -6.99 -25.79 18.35
N THR A 267 -6.28 -26.77 18.94
CA THR A 267 -5.26 -26.53 19.98
C THR A 267 -4.11 -25.64 19.51
N ASP A 268 -3.76 -25.72 18.24
CA ASP A 268 -2.60 -25.04 17.66
C ASP A 268 -3.01 -23.82 16.80
N ALA A 269 -4.28 -23.39 16.91
CA ALA A 269 -4.80 -22.26 16.16
C ALA A 269 -4.58 -20.94 16.90
N THR A 270 -4.11 -19.93 16.17
CA THR A 270 -3.98 -18.56 16.69
C THR A 270 -5.34 -17.87 16.78
N GLN A 271 -5.39 -16.69 17.41
CA GLN A 271 -6.51 -15.77 17.29
C GLN A 271 -6.71 -15.34 15.82
N ASN A 272 -7.94 -14.92 15.49
CA ASN A 272 -8.28 -14.38 14.18
C ASN A 272 -7.44 -13.13 13.90
N PRO A 273 -6.57 -13.10 12.87
CA PRO A 273 -5.70 -11.95 12.58
C PRO A 273 -6.46 -10.65 12.24
N PHE A 274 -7.75 -10.76 11.93
CA PHE A 274 -8.60 -9.62 11.56
C PHE A 274 -9.41 -9.06 12.73
N GLU A 275 -9.53 -9.81 13.83
CA GLU A 275 -10.19 -9.34 15.06
C GLU A 275 -9.17 -8.62 15.93
N PHE A 276 -9.03 -7.32 15.71
CA PHE A 276 -8.29 -6.44 16.60
C PHE A 276 -9.24 -5.99 17.71
N LYS A 277 -9.02 -6.44 18.95
CA LYS A 277 -9.66 -5.82 20.11
C LYS A 277 -8.90 -4.54 20.42
N GLN A 278 -9.51 -3.37 20.16
CA GLN A 278 -9.05 -2.16 20.84
C GLN A 278 -9.18 -2.37 22.36
N PRO A 279 -8.22 -1.94 23.18
CA PRO A 279 -8.35 -1.97 24.63
C PRO A 279 -9.64 -1.27 25.07
N GLU A 280 -10.36 -1.86 26.04
CA GLU A 280 -11.73 -1.46 26.45
C GLU A 280 -11.85 0.02 26.87
N GLU A 281 -10.74 0.67 27.23
CA GLU A 281 -10.65 2.09 27.59
C GLU A 281 -11.05 3.04 26.44
N GLN A 282 -10.77 2.68 25.17
CA GLN A 282 -11.13 3.51 24.02
C GLN A 282 -12.62 3.42 23.66
N GLN A 283 -13.26 2.27 23.94
CA GLN A 283 -14.70 2.08 23.70
C GLN A 283 -15.57 2.84 24.71
N GLN A 284 -15.15 2.90 25.98
CA GLN A 284 -15.85 3.70 26.99
C GLN A 284 -15.77 5.20 26.66
N GLN A 285 -14.64 5.70 26.18
CA GLN A 285 -14.50 7.11 25.77
C GLN A 285 -15.34 7.47 24.53
N GLN A 286 -15.51 6.55 23.57
CA GLN A 286 -16.36 6.77 22.40
C GLN A 286 -17.86 6.68 22.73
N ALA A 287 -18.27 5.80 23.65
CA ALA A 287 -19.64 5.72 24.15
C ALA A 287 -20.04 6.99 24.93
N LEU A 288 -19.12 7.54 25.73
CA LEU A 288 -19.27 8.82 26.42
C LEU A 288 -19.38 10.01 25.46
N LYS A 289 -18.64 10.00 24.34
CA LYS A 289 -18.76 11.02 23.28
C LYS A 289 -20.11 10.97 22.55
N ARG A 290 -20.68 9.77 22.33
CA ARG A 290 -22.02 9.61 21.70
C ARG A 290 -23.16 10.10 22.60
N GLN A 291 -23.04 9.96 23.92
CA GLN A 291 -24.03 10.52 24.86
C GLN A 291 -23.94 12.04 25.00
N ARG A 292 -22.76 12.64 24.80
CA ARG A 292 -22.62 14.12 24.75
C ARG A 292 -23.28 14.75 23.53
N ASN A 293 -23.25 14.10 22.37
CA ASN A 293 -23.81 14.66 21.14
C ASN A 293 -25.36 14.67 21.07
N ASN A 294 -26.05 13.87 21.89
CA ASN A 294 -27.52 13.84 21.90
C ASN A 294 -28.17 14.92 22.77
N ASN A 295 -27.41 15.61 23.62
CA ASN A 295 -27.95 16.64 24.52
C ASN A 295 -27.94 18.06 23.90
N ASP A 296 -27.30 18.26 22.75
CA ASP A 296 -27.22 19.57 22.09
C ASP A 296 -28.29 19.80 21.00
N GLU A 297 -29.19 18.84 20.75
CA GLU A 297 -30.32 19.00 19.81
C GLU A 297 -31.65 19.41 20.49
N SER A 298 -31.62 20.06 21.66
CA SER A 298 -32.85 20.52 22.33
C SER A 298 -32.98 22.04 22.47
N SER A 299 -32.57 22.81 21.47
CA SER A 299 -32.96 24.24 21.41
C SER A 299 -32.84 24.82 20.01
N GLY A 300 -33.97 24.98 19.33
CA GLY A 300 -34.05 25.83 18.12
C GLY A 300 -35.12 25.47 17.09
N ASN A 301 -36.40 25.39 17.48
CA ASN A 301 -37.49 25.60 16.50
C ASN A 301 -37.64 27.11 16.24
N PHE A 302 -37.89 27.52 14.99
CA PHE A 302 -39.05 28.33 14.52
C PHE A 302 -38.80 29.06 13.16
N PHE A 303 -39.61 28.69 12.12
CA PHE A 303 -40.29 29.53 11.08
C PHE A 303 -39.44 30.30 10.03
N PHE A 304 -39.76 30.45 8.72
CA PHE A 304 -40.97 30.37 7.88
C PHE A 304 -40.59 30.37 6.37
N GLY A 305 -41.46 29.84 5.50
CA GLY A 305 -41.77 30.50 4.22
C GLY A 305 -41.20 29.98 2.89
N SER A 306 -42.11 29.46 2.05
CA SER A 306 -41.96 28.95 0.68
C SER A 306 -41.41 29.90 -0.39
N ALA A 307 -40.89 29.26 -1.44
CA ALA A 307 -41.05 29.57 -2.89
C ALA A 307 -39.75 29.92 -3.63
N GLY A 308 -39.45 29.14 -4.67
CA GLY A 308 -38.47 29.52 -5.70
C GLY A 308 -37.60 28.36 -6.20
N ASP A 309 -38.20 27.44 -6.93
CA ASP A 309 -37.51 26.51 -7.84
C ASP A 309 -36.55 27.27 -8.77
N SER A 310 -35.43 26.63 -9.15
CA SER A 310 -34.50 26.98 -10.26
C SER A 310 -33.07 27.46 -9.94
N GLN A 311 -32.49 27.19 -8.76
CA GLN A 311 -31.04 27.39 -8.53
C GLN A 311 -30.25 26.17 -8.01
N TYR A 312 -30.91 25.09 -7.61
CA TYR A 312 -30.23 23.90 -7.04
C TYR A 312 -29.50 23.02 -8.07
N GLN A 313 -29.76 23.16 -9.37
CA GLN A 313 -29.11 22.33 -10.40
C GLN A 313 -27.77 22.87 -10.93
N LYS A 314 -27.38 24.12 -10.62
CA LYS A 314 -26.07 24.67 -11.06
C LYS A 314 -24.95 24.55 -10.01
N GLN A 315 -25.27 24.25 -8.75
CA GLN A 315 -24.28 24.05 -7.68
C GLN A 315 -23.74 22.60 -7.63
N GLN A 316 -24.53 21.60 -8.05
CA GLN A 316 -24.09 20.19 -8.06
C GLN A 316 -23.07 19.88 -9.17
N ASN A 317 -23.08 20.61 -10.30
CA ASN A 317 -22.11 20.39 -11.39
C ASN A 317 -20.71 20.98 -11.12
N ARG A 318 -20.56 21.95 -10.22
CA ARG A 318 -19.23 22.47 -9.81
C ARG A 318 -18.55 21.62 -8.74
N GLN A 319 -19.32 21.02 -7.83
CA GLN A 319 -18.79 20.04 -6.87
C GLN A 319 -18.38 18.72 -7.54
N GLN A 320 -19.08 18.27 -8.59
CA GLN A 320 -18.70 17.07 -9.35
C GLN A 320 -17.43 17.25 -10.20
N GLN A 321 -17.10 18.46 -10.66
CA GLN A 321 -15.84 18.71 -11.38
C GLN A 321 -14.62 18.84 -10.43
N GLN A 322 -14.79 19.35 -9.21
CA GLN A 322 -13.71 19.40 -8.21
C GLN A 322 -13.43 18.03 -7.57
N LEU A 323 -14.44 17.17 -7.41
CA LEU A 323 -14.27 15.80 -6.87
C LEU A 323 -13.68 14.81 -7.89
N ARG A 324 -13.82 15.07 -9.20
CA ARG A 324 -13.20 14.26 -10.27
C ARG A 324 -11.70 14.52 -10.44
N HIS A 325 -11.20 15.68 -10.03
CA HIS A 325 -9.77 16.02 -10.13
C HIS A 325 -8.91 15.52 -8.95
N LYS A 326 -9.54 15.02 -7.88
CA LYS A 326 -8.85 14.54 -6.66
C LYS A 326 -8.51 13.04 -6.67
N LYS A 327 -8.82 12.30 -7.75
CA LYS A 327 -8.91 10.82 -7.73
C LYS A 327 -7.99 10.04 -8.68
N ASN A 328 -7.12 10.68 -9.45
CA ASN A 328 -6.40 10.00 -10.55
C ASN A 328 -4.87 10.12 -10.55
N VAL A 329 -4.21 10.54 -9.48
CA VAL A 329 -2.82 11.05 -9.62
C VAL A 329 -1.74 10.26 -8.85
N ASP A 330 -2.10 9.30 -7.99
CA ASP A 330 -1.15 8.58 -7.11
C ASP A 330 -0.27 7.48 -7.77
N VAL A 331 -0.28 7.36 -9.10
CA VAL A 331 0.43 6.24 -9.79
C VAL A 331 1.94 6.50 -9.96
N ASN A 332 2.39 7.76 -9.90
CA ASN A 332 3.79 8.15 -10.20
C ASN A 332 4.45 9.00 -9.09
N CYS A 333 4.11 8.78 -7.83
CA CYS A 333 4.70 9.55 -6.72
C CYS A 333 6.09 8.99 -6.34
N TRP A 334 7.14 9.80 -6.48
CA TRP A 334 8.52 9.41 -6.13
C TRP A 334 8.74 9.22 -4.61
N PHE A 335 7.86 9.80 -3.80
CA PHE A 335 7.99 9.85 -2.34
C PHE A 335 7.12 8.82 -1.61
N CYS A 336 6.24 8.10 -2.30
CA CYS A 336 5.41 7.12 -1.62
C CYS A 336 6.11 5.78 -1.47
N LEU A 337 6.20 5.26 -0.24
CA LEU A 337 6.76 3.94 0.06
C LEU A 337 6.01 2.79 -0.65
N SER A 338 4.77 3.04 -1.08
CA SER A 338 3.94 2.11 -1.88
C SER A 338 4.19 2.22 -3.39
N SER A 339 4.91 3.25 -3.85
CA SER A 339 5.25 3.45 -5.25
C SER A 339 6.43 2.57 -5.67
N PRO A 340 6.40 1.92 -6.83
CA PRO A 340 7.54 1.16 -7.35
C PRO A 340 8.74 2.07 -7.72
N ASP A 341 8.50 3.37 -7.90
CA ASP A 341 9.53 4.36 -8.28
C ASP A 341 10.25 4.97 -7.06
N VAL A 342 9.88 4.58 -5.84
CA VAL A 342 10.52 5.07 -4.62
C VAL A 342 11.96 4.57 -4.55
N ASP A 343 12.89 5.50 -4.36
CA ASP A 343 14.31 5.17 -4.26
C ASP A 343 14.63 4.67 -2.84
N SER A 344 14.29 3.41 -2.58
CA SER A 344 14.49 2.78 -1.27
C SER A 344 15.94 2.82 -0.76
N GLY A 345 16.91 3.05 -1.66
CA GLY A 345 18.31 3.24 -1.30
C GLY A 345 18.58 4.50 -0.48
N LEU A 346 17.69 5.49 -0.51
CA LEU A 346 17.85 6.77 0.19
C LEU A 346 17.19 6.81 1.57
N ILE A 347 16.30 5.86 1.87
CA ILE A 347 15.57 5.82 3.14
C ILE A 347 16.56 5.56 4.27
N VAL A 348 16.53 6.32 5.34
CA VAL A 348 17.34 6.10 6.54
C VAL A 348 16.58 5.23 7.54
N THR A 349 15.45 5.74 8.04
CA THR A 349 14.59 5.09 9.04
C THR A 349 13.11 5.37 8.76
N VAL A 350 12.21 4.61 9.38
CA VAL A 350 10.75 4.71 9.21
C VAL A 350 10.08 4.83 10.59
N SER A 351 9.21 5.83 10.75
CA SER A 351 8.33 6.02 11.92
C SER A 351 6.91 5.51 11.63
N SER A 352 5.94 5.83 12.50
CA SER A 352 4.53 5.45 12.31
C SER A 352 3.90 6.16 11.11
N GLU A 353 4.06 7.49 11.03
CA GLU A 353 3.39 8.38 10.07
C GLU A 353 4.34 9.10 9.11
N ASN A 354 5.65 9.04 9.36
CA ASN A 354 6.68 9.59 8.48
C ASN A 354 7.89 8.66 8.30
N TYR A 355 8.72 8.93 7.30
CA TYR A 355 10.02 8.29 7.16
C TYR A 355 11.10 9.32 6.82
N LEU A 356 12.34 9.01 7.20
CA LEU A 356 13.50 9.85 6.95
C LEU A 356 14.23 9.32 5.71
N ALA A 357 14.62 10.19 4.79
CA ALA A 357 15.41 9.84 3.61
C ALA A 357 16.41 10.93 3.23
N PHE A 358 17.44 10.58 2.45
CA PHE A 358 18.35 11.55 1.87
C PHE A 358 17.72 12.29 0.69
N ALA A 359 18.03 13.59 0.55
CA ALA A 359 17.65 14.37 -0.61
C ALA A 359 18.61 14.11 -1.78
N LYS A 360 18.06 13.84 -2.97
CA LYS A 360 18.87 13.75 -4.20
C LYS A 360 19.51 15.09 -4.51
N GLY A 361 20.84 15.11 -4.56
CA GLY A 361 21.63 16.31 -4.84
C GLY A 361 21.52 17.37 -3.74
N GLY A 362 21.59 16.98 -2.46
CA GLY A 362 21.53 17.88 -1.30
C GLY A 362 22.51 19.07 -1.34
N VAL A 363 22.11 20.19 -0.73
CA VAL A 363 22.97 21.39 -0.54
C VAL A 363 24.12 21.12 0.44
N VAL A 364 23.87 20.29 1.45
CA VAL A 364 24.85 19.86 2.46
C VAL A 364 24.92 18.33 2.46
N GLU A 365 25.97 17.78 3.06
CA GLU A 365 26.21 16.32 3.07
C GLU A 365 25.02 15.55 3.69
N ASN A 366 24.55 15.99 4.85
CA ASN A 366 23.42 15.40 5.56
C ASN A 366 22.10 16.14 5.28
N HIS A 367 21.84 16.46 4.01
CA HIS A 367 20.56 17.04 3.61
C HIS A 367 19.50 15.95 3.53
N LEU A 368 18.52 16.00 4.43
CA LEU A 368 17.53 14.95 4.61
C LEU A 368 16.12 15.46 4.29
N LEU A 369 15.18 14.52 4.21
CA LEU A 369 13.77 14.72 3.98
C LEU A 369 13.00 13.94 5.05
N ILE A 370 12.08 14.61 5.75
CA ILE A 370 11.02 13.94 6.49
C ILE A 370 9.82 13.86 5.55
N VAL A 371 9.47 12.63 5.15
CA VAL A 371 8.48 12.37 4.12
C VAL A 371 7.26 11.70 4.76
N PHE A 372 6.06 12.17 4.46
CA PHE A 372 4.82 11.71 5.09
C PHE A 372 4.37 10.37 4.47
N ILE A 373 3.93 9.39 5.27
CA ILE A 373 3.67 8.03 4.75
C ILE A 373 2.38 7.98 3.92
N GLU A 374 1.33 8.70 4.32
CA GLU A 374 0.13 8.88 3.51
C GLU A 374 0.34 9.98 2.44
N HIS A 375 -0.41 9.96 1.33
CA HIS A 375 -0.41 11.02 0.31
C HIS A 375 -1.01 12.34 0.85
N LYS A 376 -0.34 12.91 1.85
CA LYS A 376 -0.68 14.17 2.49
C LYS A 376 0.17 15.25 1.82
N PRO A 377 -0.43 16.32 1.27
CA PRO A 377 0.29 17.28 0.45
C PRO A 377 1.26 18.17 1.24
N SER A 378 1.11 18.26 2.57
CA SER A 378 1.90 19.18 3.39
C SER A 378 1.79 18.92 4.90
N TYR A 379 2.71 19.47 5.70
CA TYR A 379 2.71 19.35 7.15
C TYR A 379 1.42 19.89 7.80
N VAL A 380 0.86 20.97 7.25
CA VAL A 380 -0.42 21.53 7.74
C VAL A 380 -1.60 20.59 7.49
N SER A 381 -1.53 19.74 6.46
CA SER A 381 -2.60 18.79 6.13
C SER A 381 -2.62 17.53 7.00
N LEU A 382 -1.62 17.36 7.86
CA LEU A 382 -1.53 16.24 8.78
C LEU A 382 -2.58 16.36 9.91
N GLU A 383 -3.05 15.24 10.43
CA GLU A 383 -3.85 15.18 11.67
C GLU A 383 -2.97 15.43 12.90
N GLU A 384 -3.57 15.65 14.07
CA GLU A 384 -2.83 15.97 15.29
C GLU A 384 -1.83 14.86 15.68
N SER A 385 -2.26 13.59 15.63
CA SER A 385 -1.38 12.43 15.89
C SER A 385 -0.25 12.30 14.86
N GLU A 386 -0.55 12.58 13.59
CA GLU A 386 0.44 12.54 12.50
C GLU A 386 1.48 13.65 12.66
N ARG A 387 1.05 14.87 13.01
CA ARG A 387 1.95 15.98 13.32
C ARG A 387 2.83 15.67 14.53
N ASN A 388 2.29 15.04 15.56
CA ASN A 388 3.06 14.68 16.75
C ASN A 388 4.19 13.69 16.42
N ASP A 389 3.95 12.71 15.53
CA ASP A 389 5.01 11.79 15.08
C ASP A 389 6.09 12.50 14.24
N VAL A 390 5.69 13.47 13.39
CA VAL A 390 6.64 14.31 12.65
C VAL A 390 7.45 15.20 13.59
N ASP A 391 6.80 15.86 14.54
CA ASP A 391 7.46 16.74 15.52
C ASP A 391 8.44 15.93 16.40
N ASN A 392 8.09 14.70 16.79
CA ASN A 392 9.02 13.81 17.48
C ASN A 392 10.26 13.47 16.64
N MET A 393 10.10 13.18 15.34
CA MET A 393 11.24 12.99 14.43
C MET A 393 12.12 14.25 14.33
N ILE A 394 11.51 15.44 14.30
CA ILE A 394 12.24 16.72 14.28
C ILE A 394 13.09 16.88 15.54
N GLU A 395 12.52 16.62 16.72
CA GLU A 395 13.25 16.74 17.99
C GLU A 395 14.41 15.74 18.07
N ILE A 396 14.21 14.49 17.65
CA ILE A 396 15.30 13.50 17.60
C ILE A 396 16.43 13.97 16.66
N LEU A 397 16.09 14.53 15.49
CA LEU A 397 17.08 15.06 14.56
C LEU A 397 17.82 16.26 15.13
N ARG A 398 17.13 17.19 15.81
CA ARG A 398 17.76 18.34 16.50
C ARG A 398 18.80 17.84 17.50
N GLU A 399 18.41 16.91 18.35
CA GLU A 399 19.30 16.36 19.38
C GLU A 399 20.50 15.64 18.75
N TYR A 400 20.25 14.84 17.71
CA TYR A 400 21.29 14.10 17.00
C TYR A 400 22.32 15.04 16.35
N PHE A 401 21.89 16.02 15.56
CA PHE A 401 22.80 16.97 14.90
C PHE A 401 23.54 17.85 15.90
N ASN A 402 22.90 18.24 16.99
CA ASN A 402 23.53 19.02 18.04
C ASN A 402 24.65 18.22 18.73
N LYS A 403 24.38 16.95 19.10
CA LYS A 403 25.33 16.09 19.81
C LYS A 403 26.47 15.56 18.95
N HIS A 404 26.17 15.13 17.72
CA HIS A 404 27.13 14.41 16.88
C HIS A 404 27.84 15.28 15.86
N HIS A 405 27.28 16.45 15.51
CA HIS A 405 27.79 17.28 14.42
C HIS A 405 28.01 18.75 14.80
N ASP A 406 27.66 19.17 16.02
CA ASP A 406 27.69 20.57 16.46
C ASP A 406 26.94 21.51 15.49
N GLN A 407 25.80 21.03 15.00
CA GLN A 407 24.94 21.70 14.02
C GLN A 407 23.53 21.90 14.58
N ASP A 408 22.86 22.93 14.09
CA ASP A 408 21.41 23.08 14.23
C ASP A 408 20.72 22.72 12.91
N ILE A 409 19.41 22.52 12.93
CA ILE A 409 18.65 22.22 11.72
C ILE A 409 17.66 23.33 11.37
N VAL A 410 17.55 23.62 10.08
CA VAL A 410 16.47 24.42 9.50
C VAL A 410 15.58 23.48 8.72
N LEU A 411 14.26 23.60 8.93
CA LEU A 411 13.30 22.85 8.15
C LEU A 411 12.43 23.76 7.33
N PHE A 412 12.08 23.33 6.12
CA PHE A 412 11.08 24.04 5.34
C PHE A 412 10.31 23.11 4.42
N GLU A 413 9.07 23.50 4.12
CA GLU A 413 8.31 22.94 3.02
C GLU A 413 7.76 24.06 2.14
N ARG A 414 7.43 23.68 0.91
CA ARG A 414 6.64 24.50 0.01
C ARG A 414 5.39 23.70 -0.34
N ASN A 415 4.22 24.27 -0.11
CA ASN A 415 2.97 23.71 -0.58
C ASN A 415 2.48 24.54 -1.76
N VAL A 416 2.85 24.13 -2.97
CA VAL A 416 2.42 24.76 -4.23
C VAL A 416 1.70 23.68 -5.03
N PRO A 417 0.36 23.74 -5.16
CA PRO A 417 -0.40 22.75 -5.92
C PRO A 417 0.00 22.82 -7.40
N LEU A 418 0.65 21.76 -7.88
CA LEU A 418 0.97 21.60 -9.30
C LEU A 418 -0.30 21.13 -10.03
N LYS A 419 -0.73 21.86 -11.07
CA LYS A 419 -1.88 21.47 -11.89
C LYS A 419 -1.62 20.09 -12.51
N GLY A 420 -2.36 19.08 -12.06
CA GLY A 420 -2.32 17.72 -12.63
C GLY A 420 -1.21 16.81 -12.10
N GLN A 421 -0.49 17.16 -11.03
CA GLN A 421 0.50 16.29 -10.37
C GLN A 421 0.19 16.14 -8.87
N VAL A 422 0.44 14.95 -8.31
CA VAL A 422 0.36 14.74 -6.85
C VAL A 422 1.50 15.48 -6.19
N SER A 423 1.16 16.44 -5.34
CA SER A 423 2.12 16.96 -4.38
C SER A 423 2.15 16.00 -3.20
N HIS A 424 3.28 15.34 -3.00
CA HIS A 424 3.56 14.60 -1.79
C HIS A 424 4.37 15.51 -0.86
N GLY A 425 3.82 15.76 0.33
CA GLY A 425 4.44 16.66 1.29
C GLY A 425 5.71 16.07 1.89
N HIS A 426 6.74 16.89 1.99
CA HIS A 426 7.95 16.56 2.72
C HIS A 426 8.50 17.82 3.40
N LEU A 427 9.08 17.67 4.58
CA LEU A 427 9.93 18.71 5.18
C LEU A 427 11.37 18.46 4.73
N GLN A 428 11.97 19.48 4.11
CA GLN A 428 13.40 19.53 3.85
C GLN A 428 14.11 19.77 5.18
N VAL A 429 15.13 18.98 5.50
CA VAL A 429 15.92 19.10 6.73
C VAL A 429 17.35 19.46 6.37
N ILE A 430 17.78 20.65 6.77
CA ILE A 430 19.10 21.20 6.45
C ILE A 430 19.88 21.43 7.74
N PRO A 431 20.88 20.60 8.03
CA PRO A 431 21.88 20.89 9.05
C PRO A 431 22.72 22.10 8.65
N ILE A 432 22.85 23.05 9.57
CA ILE A 432 23.64 24.28 9.42
C ILE A 432 24.59 24.46 10.61
N PRO A 433 25.73 25.15 10.42
CA PRO A 433 26.57 25.57 11.52
C PRO A 433 25.81 26.42 12.55
N LYS A 434 25.98 26.14 13.85
CA LYS A 434 25.29 26.85 14.95
C LYS A 434 25.49 28.37 14.93
N ASN A 435 26.65 28.84 14.49
CA ASN A 435 26.93 30.27 14.38
C ASN A 435 26.07 31.01 13.34
N LEU A 436 25.38 30.27 12.45
CA LEU A 436 24.46 30.82 11.46
C LEU A 436 22.99 30.73 11.89
N ALA A 437 22.68 30.02 12.97
CA ALA A 437 21.32 29.74 13.42
C ALA A 437 20.49 31.01 13.66
N SER A 438 21.08 32.02 14.30
CA SER A 438 20.42 33.31 14.57
C SER A 438 20.15 34.15 13.32
N SER A 439 20.89 33.91 12.23
CA SER A 439 20.76 34.66 10.97
C SER A 439 19.70 34.07 10.04
N VAL A 440 19.26 32.84 10.26
CA VAL A 440 18.31 32.14 9.38
C VAL A 440 17.03 32.93 9.16
N LYS A 441 16.41 33.42 10.25
CA LYS A 441 15.17 34.20 10.15
C LYS A 441 15.36 35.44 9.28
N GLN A 442 16.44 36.18 9.52
CA GLN A 442 16.77 37.39 8.77
C GLN A 442 16.99 37.09 7.29
N GLU A 443 17.68 36.01 6.95
CA GLU A 443 17.91 35.62 5.55
C GLU A 443 16.60 35.29 4.81
N PHE A 444 15.68 34.56 5.46
CA PHE A 444 14.36 34.29 4.91
C PHE A 444 13.55 35.57 4.72
N ASP A 445 13.56 36.48 5.70
CA ASP A 445 12.85 37.77 5.61
C ASP A 445 13.41 38.63 4.46
N GLN A 446 14.74 38.72 4.32
CA GLN A 446 15.40 39.47 3.23
C GLN A 446 15.06 38.90 1.85
N HIS A 447 15.07 37.58 1.69
CA HIS A 447 14.69 36.95 0.43
C HIS A 447 13.18 37.06 0.15
N ALA A 448 12.35 37.04 1.19
CA ALA A 448 10.91 37.24 1.08
C ALA A 448 10.59 38.63 0.52
N ASP A 449 11.27 39.67 1.00
CA ASP A 449 11.13 41.04 0.49
C ASP A 449 11.47 41.14 -1.01
N GLN A 450 12.53 40.46 -1.46
CA GLN A 450 12.93 40.44 -2.88
C GLN A 450 11.86 39.83 -3.80
N VAL A 451 11.08 38.87 -3.29
CA VAL A 451 10.00 38.20 -4.05
C VAL A 451 8.61 38.73 -3.70
N ASN A 452 8.53 39.81 -2.91
CA ASN A 452 7.30 40.45 -2.43
C ASN A 452 6.34 39.49 -1.71
N ILE A 453 6.89 38.65 -0.83
CA ILE A 453 6.11 37.86 0.14
C ILE A 453 6.50 38.28 1.56
N GLN A 454 5.67 37.97 2.55
CA GLN A 454 5.94 38.31 3.95
C GLN A 454 5.72 37.09 4.84
N PHE A 455 6.64 36.82 5.76
CA PHE A 455 6.48 35.76 6.76
C PHE A 455 5.70 36.25 7.98
N ASN A 456 4.78 35.40 8.44
CA ASN A 456 4.03 35.55 9.67
C ASN A 456 4.45 34.45 10.64
N GLU A 457 4.57 34.79 11.92
CA GLU A 457 4.82 33.82 12.98
C GLU A 457 3.58 32.94 13.22
N VAL A 458 3.82 31.66 13.51
CA VAL A 458 2.78 30.70 13.91
C VAL A 458 2.75 30.66 15.43
N LYS A 459 1.64 31.09 16.02
CA LYS A 459 1.40 31.05 17.48
C LYS A 459 0.56 29.86 17.87
N ASP A 460 -0.45 29.54 17.07
CA ASP A 460 -1.31 28.37 17.24
C ASP A 460 -1.46 27.68 15.88
N ILE A 461 -0.97 26.44 15.77
CA ILE A 461 -1.03 25.66 14.52
C ILE A 461 -2.47 25.47 14.02
N ASN A 462 -3.44 25.28 14.90
CA ASN A 462 -4.83 25.02 14.54
C ASN A 462 -5.55 26.30 14.13
N ALA A 463 -5.25 27.43 14.77
CA ALA A 463 -5.83 28.72 14.38
C ALA A 463 -5.14 29.31 13.14
N ASP A 464 -3.81 29.30 13.12
CA ASP A 464 -2.99 30.02 12.15
C ASP A 464 -2.70 29.24 10.87
N LEU A 465 -2.77 27.89 10.90
CA LEU A 465 -2.41 27.08 9.73
C LEU A 465 -3.57 26.25 9.19
N LEU A 466 -4.53 25.82 10.01
CA LEU A 466 -5.61 24.91 9.55
C LEU A 466 -6.48 25.53 8.43
N HIS A 467 -6.66 26.85 8.43
CA HIS A 467 -7.37 27.58 7.38
C HIS A 467 -6.62 27.63 6.03
N LEU A 468 -5.32 27.29 6.02
CA LEU A 468 -4.48 27.23 4.81
C LEU A 468 -4.60 25.91 4.05
N SER A 469 -5.12 24.87 4.70
CA SER A 469 -5.21 23.51 4.16
C SER A 469 -6.13 23.34 2.95
N GLN A 470 -6.99 24.33 2.64
CA GLN A 470 -8.10 24.12 1.72
C GLN A 470 -7.91 24.68 0.29
N ASP A 471 -7.09 25.71 0.04
CA ASP A 471 -6.91 26.25 -1.34
C ASP A 471 -5.77 27.32 -1.47
N SER A 472 -4.82 27.34 -0.54
CA SER A 472 -3.77 28.37 -0.49
C SER A 472 -2.39 27.76 -0.69
N SER A 473 -1.61 28.34 -1.61
CA SER A 473 -0.20 28.05 -1.73
C SER A 473 0.55 28.76 -0.61
N TYR A 474 1.45 28.07 0.06
CA TYR A 474 2.23 28.66 1.15
C TYR A 474 3.65 28.12 1.19
N PHE A 475 4.53 28.87 1.84
CA PHE A 475 5.87 28.45 2.23
C PHE A 475 5.94 28.41 3.75
N PHE A 476 6.44 27.32 4.31
CA PHE A 476 6.51 27.09 5.76
C PHE A 476 7.93 26.78 6.18
N VAL A 477 8.36 27.36 7.29
CA VAL A 477 9.70 27.24 7.85
C VAL A 477 9.62 26.94 9.33
N ILE A 478 10.44 25.99 9.77
CA ILE A 478 10.74 25.74 11.18
C ILE A 478 12.20 26.19 11.40
N LEU A 479 12.37 27.20 12.25
CA LEU A 479 13.65 27.82 12.54
C LEU A 479 14.50 26.97 13.51
N PRO A 480 15.81 27.23 13.60
CA PRO A 480 16.71 26.54 14.53
C PRO A 480 16.30 26.60 15.99
N ASP A 481 15.57 27.64 16.42
CA ASP A 481 15.07 27.78 17.79
C ASP A 481 13.72 27.05 18.04
N GLY A 482 13.18 26.38 17.01
CA GLY A 482 11.88 25.68 17.07
C GLY A 482 10.69 26.56 16.70
N SER A 483 10.88 27.88 16.57
CA SER A 483 9.81 28.77 16.13
C SER A 483 9.40 28.48 14.68
N LYS A 484 8.11 28.66 14.40
CA LYS A 484 7.48 28.31 13.12
C LYS A 484 6.99 29.60 12.46
N MET A 485 7.25 29.74 11.15
CA MET A 485 6.75 30.88 10.37
C MET A 485 6.26 30.42 9.00
N TYR A 486 5.31 31.15 8.43
CA TYR A 486 4.71 30.84 7.14
C TYR A 486 4.47 32.08 6.31
N SER A 487 4.45 31.93 4.99
CA SER A 487 4.09 32.98 4.06
C SER A 487 3.09 32.47 3.04
N LEU A 488 2.06 33.26 2.74
CA LEU A 488 1.14 32.97 1.65
C LEU A 488 1.77 33.34 0.32
N LEU A 489 1.71 32.42 -0.64
CA LEU A 489 2.27 32.63 -1.95
C LEU A 489 1.23 33.26 -2.89
N PRO A 490 1.61 34.20 -3.76
CA PRO A 490 0.69 34.83 -4.71
C PRO A 490 0.04 33.80 -5.64
N LYS A 491 -1.30 33.85 -5.80
CA LYS A 491 -2.02 32.95 -6.70
C LYS A 491 -1.79 33.25 -8.19
N ASP A 492 -1.45 34.51 -8.50
CA ASP A 492 -1.40 35.01 -9.88
C ASP A 492 0.01 34.98 -10.48
N LYS A 493 1.03 34.56 -9.72
CA LYS A 493 2.42 34.51 -10.19
C LYS A 493 3.05 33.15 -9.85
N PRO A 494 3.87 32.58 -10.75
CA PRO A 494 4.63 31.38 -10.43
C PRO A 494 5.63 31.69 -9.32
N PHE A 495 5.66 30.85 -8.29
CA PHE A 495 6.63 30.94 -7.20
C PHE A 495 7.89 30.12 -7.52
N ASP A 496 9.05 30.60 -7.08
CA ASP A 496 10.31 29.88 -7.27
C ASP A 496 10.36 28.62 -6.40
N TYR A 497 10.29 27.44 -7.02
CA TYR A 497 10.39 26.16 -6.31
C TYR A 497 11.74 25.94 -5.61
N GLN A 498 12.78 26.68 -6.02
CA GLN A 498 14.09 26.67 -5.39
C GLN A 498 14.26 27.76 -4.31
N PHE A 499 13.22 28.53 -3.96
CA PHE A 499 13.30 29.61 -2.98
C PHE A 499 14.01 29.19 -1.67
N GLY A 500 13.54 28.13 -1.02
CA GLY A 500 14.19 27.62 0.21
C GLY A 500 15.65 27.20 0.00
N ARG A 501 15.96 26.56 -1.15
CA ARG A 501 17.36 26.22 -1.48
C ARG A 501 18.21 27.47 -1.69
N ARG A 502 17.69 28.51 -2.36
CA ARG A 502 18.39 29.76 -2.62
C ARG A 502 18.77 30.46 -1.33
N VAL A 503 17.81 30.60 -0.40
CA VAL A 503 18.04 31.17 0.94
C VAL A 503 19.18 30.42 1.65
N ILE A 504 19.13 29.08 1.64
CA ILE A 504 20.16 28.25 2.28
C ILE A 504 21.52 28.36 1.57
N VAL A 505 21.55 28.42 0.25
CA VAL A 505 22.77 28.56 -0.55
C VAL A 505 23.46 29.89 -0.28
N ASP A 506 22.69 30.97 -0.15
CA ASP A 506 23.22 32.30 0.15
C ASP A 506 23.67 32.39 1.61
N LEU A 507 22.91 31.82 2.55
CA LEU A 507 23.29 31.67 3.96
C LEU A 507 24.64 30.91 4.11
N LEU A 508 24.81 29.80 3.38
CA LEU A 508 26.01 28.95 3.44
C LEU A 508 27.14 29.44 2.52
N LYS A 509 26.89 30.44 1.67
CA LYS A 509 27.83 30.98 0.67
C LYS A 509 28.34 29.92 -0.31
N THR A 510 27.43 29.07 -0.81
CA THR A 510 27.74 27.97 -1.77
C THR A 510 26.93 28.11 -3.07
N PRO A 511 27.11 29.20 -3.86
CA PRO A 511 26.29 29.49 -5.03
C PRO A 511 26.33 28.40 -6.11
N GLU A 512 27.42 27.63 -6.19
CA GLU A 512 27.58 26.49 -7.08
C GLU A 512 26.58 25.35 -6.81
N LYS A 513 25.95 25.34 -5.62
CA LYS A 513 24.96 24.34 -5.22
C LYS A 513 23.52 24.78 -5.44
N LEU A 514 23.26 25.90 -6.12
CA LEU A 514 21.88 26.36 -6.36
C LEU A 514 21.08 25.36 -7.21
N ASN A 515 21.70 24.76 -8.22
CA ASN A 515 21.05 23.76 -9.05
C ASN A 515 21.31 22.35 -8.48
N TRP A 516 20.24 21.69 -8.02
CA TRP A 516 20.33 20.36 -7.40
C TRP A 516 20.90 19.28 -8.34
N LYS A 517 20.70 19.43 -9.66
CA LYS A 517 21.23 18.48 -10.66
C LYS A 517 22.76 18.44 -10.66
N ASP A 518 23.39 19.57 -10.35
CA ASP A 518 24.85 19.71 -10.30
C ASP A 518 25.41 19.16 -8.98
N CYS A 519 24.54 18.89 -8.00
CA CYS A 519 24.90 18.33 -6.70
C CYS A 519 24.71 16.80 -6.63
N VAL A 520 24.18 16.16 -7.69
CA VAL A 520 23.93 14.71 -7.70
C VAL A 520 25.27 13.97 -7.65
N VAL A 521 25.39 13.06 -6.68
CA VAL A 521 26.57 12.21 -6.51
C VAL A 521 26.37 10.84 -7.18
N GLU A 522 27.47 10.14 -7.44
CA GLU A 522 27.41 8.78 -7.96
C GLU A 522 26.69 7.81 -7.01
N LYS A 523 25.95 6.85 -7.56
CA LYS A 523 25.12 5.90 -6.79
C LYS A 523 25.89 5.14 -5.70
N GLU A 524 27.15 4.78 -5.93
CA GLU A 524 27.95 4.09 -4.92
C GLU A 524 28.33 5.01 -3.76
N LYS A 525 28.68 6.28 -4.04
CA LYS A 525 28.91 7.30 -3.02
C LYS A 525 27.63 7.61 -2.24
N GLU A 526 26.49 7.67 -2.93
CA GLU A 526 25.16 7.87 -2.33
C GLU A 526 24.82 6.74 -1.35
N LYS A 527 24.99 5.48 -1.76
CA LYS A 527 24.81 4.32 -0.88
C LYS A 527 25.69 4.39 0.36
N LEU A 528 26.96 4.77 0.20
CA LEU A 528 27.90 4.89 1.31
C LEU A 528 27.46 5.96 2.30
N LEU A 529 27.07 7.14 1.82
CA LEU A 529 26.54 8.23 2.67
C LEU A 529 25.30 7.79 3.45
N VAL A 530 24.33 7.17 2.77
CA VAL A 530 23.11 6.68 3.42
C VAL A 530 23.43 5.58 4.44
N SER A 531 24.30 4.63 4.09
CA SER A 531 24.68 3.54 5.01
C SER A 531 25.41 4.05 6.24
N GLY A 532 26.37 4.96 6.08
CA GLY A 532 27.14 5.51 7.19
C GLY A 532 26.26 6.35 8.13
N PHE A 533 25.39 7.19 7.57
CA PHE A 533 24.43 7.95 8.38
C PHE A 533 23.41 7.02 9.06
N ARG A 534 22.92 5.98 8.39
CA ARG A 534 21.99 5.01 8.99
C ARG A 534 22.65 4.27 10.16
N GLU A 535 23.90 3.86 10.01
CA GLU A 535 24.65 3.17 11.07
C GLU A 535 24.84 4.03 12.33
N SER A 536 25.02 5.34 12.17
CA SER A 536 25.18 6.25 13.31
C SER A 536 23.84 6.75 13.87
N PHE A 537 22.83 6.97 13.02
CA PHE A 537 21.53 7.53 13.41
C PHE A 537 20.54 6.49 13.94
N GLN A 538 20.50 5.28 13.37
CA GLN A 538 19.49 4.27 13.74
C GLN A 538 19.53 3.90 15.24
N PRO A 539 20.71 3.65 15.87
CA PRO A 539 20.76 3.37 17.30
C PRO A 539 20.27 4.54 18.16
N PHE A 540 20.55 5.77 17.72
CA PHE A 540 20.07 6.98 18.39
C PHE A 540 18.54 7.07 18.33
N PHE A 541 17.97 6.86 17.14
CA PHE A 541 16.53 6.86 16.92
C PHE A 541 15.79 5.75 17.69
N ASP A 542 16.32 4.53 17.71
CA ASP A 542 15.70 3.40 18.41
C ASP A 542 15.68 3.59 19.93
N ASN A 543 16.71 4.21 20.51
CA ASN A 543 16.75 4.54 21.94
C ASN A 543 15.67 5.55 22.33
N HIS A 544 15.40 6.54 21.48
CA HIS A 544 14.31 7.50 21.72
C HIS A 544 12.92 6.85 21.64
N LYS A 545 12.73 5.84 20.78
CA LYS A 545 11.47 5.08 20.75
C LYS A 545 11.23 4.30 22.04
N LEU A 546 12.25 3.60 22.53
CA LEU A 546 12.14 2.79 23.76
C LEU A 546 11.84 3.65 25.01
N ASN A 547 12.41 4.85 25.10
CA ASN A 547 12.17 5.76 26.22
C ASN A 547 10.75 6.37 26.21
N ASN A 548 10.16 6.57 25.03
CA ASN A 548 8.77 7.04 24.93
C ASN A 548 7.77 5.94 25.32
N ASP A 549 8.01 4.68 24.92
CA ASP A 549 7.16 3.53 25.30
C ASP A 549 7.23 3.20 26.82
N SER A 550 8.31 3.60 27.49
CA SER A 550 8.53 3.38 28.93
C SER A 550 7.74 4.37 29.81
N ASN A 551 7.54 5.60 29.35
CA ASN A 551 6.90 6.66 30.11
C ASN A 551 5.35 6.57 30.09
N ASP A 552 4.78 5.87 29.11
CA ASP A 552 3.32 5.65 29.01
C ASP A 552 2.81 4.54 29.95
N ASN A 553 3.70 3.83 30.66
CA ASN A 553 3.34 2.78 31.62
C ASN A 553 3.39 3.23 33.10
N GLU A 554 3.67 4.51 33.39
CA GLU A 554 3.74 5.06 34.76
C GLU A 554 2.75 6.21 35.06
N GLN A 555 1.68 6.39 34.29
CA GLN A 555 0.60 7.35 34.63
C GLN A 555 -0.73 6.69 34.97
#